data_AF-M5P611-F1
#
_entry.id   AF-M5P611-F1
#
_cell.length_a   1.000
_cell.length_b   1.000
_cell.length_c   1.000
_cell.angle_alpha   90.00
_cell.angle_beta   90.00
_cell.angle_gamma   90.00
#
_symmetry.space_group_name_H-M   'P 1'
#
loop_
_entity.id
_entity.type
_entity.pdbx_description
1 polymer ?
#
loop_
_entity_poly.entity_id
_entity_poly.type
_entity_poly.pdbx_seq_one_letter_code
_entity_poly.pdbx_strand_id
1 'polypeptide(L)'
;MKNITFFVMILGCLSAFILGGCAEKGAVLESDFYVQIHGKAEQAGNKKDYVYNVEGINEDGKKKVVSFFVDKPCQEGTLVRVPRRYDGYTGKPNVIKAEDLPEKLKEQFHMEK
;
A
#
# COMPACT_ATOMS: atom_id res chain seq x y z
N MET A 1 -22.94 51.12 -38.79
CA MET A 1 -22.00 49.97 -38.78
C MET A 1 -20.59 50.49 -38.98
N LYS A 2 -19.78 50.60 -37.93
CA LYS A 2 -18.31 50.54 -37.99
C LYS A 2 -17.77 50.61 -36.56
N ASN A 3 -17.09 49.52 -36.19
CA ASN A 3 -15.93 49.52 -35.32
C ASN A 3 -16.20 49.35 -33.82
N ILE A 4 -16.80 48.19 -33.53
CA ILE A 4 -16.48 47.36 -32.37
C ILE A 4 -14.96 47.15 -32.35
N THR A 5 -14.23 48.03 -31.67
CA THR A 5 -12.76 47.91 -31.56
C THR A 5 -12.27 48.48 -30.24
N PHE A 6 -12.88 48.05 -29.13
CA PHE A 6 -12.37 48.38 -27.79
C PHE A 6 -12.33 47.19 -26.82
N PHE A 7 -12.80 46.01 -27.24
CA PHE A 7 -12.91 44.84 -26.35
C PHE A 7 -11.75 43.85 -26.43
N VAL A 8 -10.72 44.11 -27.24
CA VAL A 8 -9.66 43.12 -27.53
C VAL A 8 -8.38 43.36 -26.71
N MET A 9 -8.28 44.46 -25.95
CA MET A 9 -7.02 44.81 -25.28
C MET A 9 -6.90 44.34 -23.81
N ILE A 10 -7.99 43.82 -23.22
CA ILE A 10 -8.02 43.42 -21.78
C ILE A 10 -7.94 41.88 -21.60
N LEU A 11 -7.98 41.10 -22.68
CA LEU A 11 -7.88 39.63 -22.61
C LEU A 11 -6.44 39.08 -22.68
N GLY A 12 -5.41 39.95 -22.65
CA GLY A 12 -4.02 39.56 -22.88
C GLY A 12 -3.18 39.20 -21.64
N CYS A 13 -3.67 39.50 -20.43
CA CYS A 13 -2.84 39.43 -19.21
C CYS A 13 -3.38 38.46 -18.13
N LEU A 14 -4.28 37.53 -18.48
CA LEU A 14 -4.88 36.58 -17.52
C LEU A 14 -4.50 35.12 -17.76
N SER A 15 -3.37 34.83 -18.40
CA SER A 15 -2.89 33.47 -18.64
C SER A 15 -1.71 33.03 -17.77
N ALA A 16 -1.25 33.85 -16.82
CA ALA A 16 0.00 33.58 -16.09
C ALA A 16 -0.12 32.72 -14.82
N PHE A 17 -1.31 32.42 -14.32
CA PHE A 17 -1.46 31.68 -13.06
C PHE A 17 -2.73 30.85 -13.07
N ILE A 18 -2.72 29.62 -13.61
CA ILE A 18 -3.19 28.35 -12.97
C ILE A 18 -2.66 27.17 -13.82
N LEU A 19 -1.36 27.10 -14.06
CA LEU A 19 -0.68 25.82 -14.28
C LEU A 19 0.12 25.51 -13.01
N GLY A 20 -0.54 25.69 -11.86
CA GLY A 20 -0.19 24.91 -10.68
C GLY A 20 -0.59 23.49 -11.03
N GLY A 21 0.30 22.79 -11.74
CA GLY A 21 0.13 21.37 -11.99
C GLY A 21 -0.26 20.74 -10.66
N CYS A 22 -1.28 19.91 -10.68
CA CYS A 22 -1.29 18.76 -9.78
C CYS A 22 0.02 18.03 -10.09
N ALA A 23 1.13 18.48 -9.49
CA ALA A 23 2.29 17.65 -9.30
C ALA A 23 1.70 16.46 -8.58
N GLU A 24 1.52 15.38 -9.34
CA GLU A 24 1.13 14.08 -8.82
C GLU A 24 1.93 13.93 -7.53
N LYS A 25 1.22 13.86 -6.40
CA LYS A 25 1.82 13.55 -5.11
C LYS A 25 2.73 12.36 -5.41
N GLY A 26 4.04 12.59 -5.37
CA GLY A 26 5.04 11.66 -5.86
C GLY A 26 4.67 10.28 -5.37
N ALA A 27 4.59 9.33 -6.31
CA ALA A 27 3.99 8.01 -6.11
C ALA A 27 4.41 7.47 -4.74
N VAL A 28 3.50 7.56 -3.75
CA VAL A 28 3.78 7.13 -2.39
C VAL A 28 4.17 5.67 -2.52
N LEU A 29 5.44 5.35 -2.22
CA LEU A 29 5.89 3.97 -2.14
C LEU A 29 4.88 3.26 -1.25
N GLU A 30 4.10 2.34 -1.82
CA GLU A 30 3.14 1.58 -1.05
C GLU A 30 3.93 0.83 0.02
N SER A 31 3.63 1.10 1.29
CA SER A 31 4.36 0.55 2.42
C SER A 31 4.09 -0.95 2.58
N ASP A 32 5.09 -1.64 3.13
CA ASP A 32 4.97 -3.05 3.51
C ASP A 32 3.84 -3.23 4.52
N PHE A 33 3.17 -4.38 4.44
CA PHE A 33 2.16 -4.79 5.41
C PHE A 33 2.72 -5.84 6.35
N TYR A 34 2.37 -5.74 7.61
CA TYR A 34 2.71 -6.69 8.66
C TYR A 34 1.45 -7.48 9.01
N VAL A 35 1.56 -8.79 9.07
CA VAL A 35 0.44 -9.70 9.38
C VAL A 35 0.85 -10.67 10.48
N GLN A 36 -0.13 -11.09 11.28
CA GLN A 36 -0.03 -12.26 12.14
C GLN A 36 -0.92 -13.35 11.55
N ILE A 37 -0.36 -14.54 11.37
CA ILE A 37 -1.09 -15.65 10.76
C ILE A 37 -2.16 -16.13 11.72
N HIS A 38 -3.41 -15.98 11.31
CA HIS A 38 -4.57 -16.59 11.95
C HIS A 38 -5.29 -17.46 10.92
N GLY A 39 -5.66 -18.68 11.31
CA GLY A 39 -6.33 -19.63 10.41
C GLY A 39 -5.40 -20.33 9.41
N LYS A 40 -6.00 -20.91 8.37
CA LYS A 40 -5.33 -21.83 7.43
C LYS A 40 -5.13 -21.17 6.06
N ALA A 41 -4.01 -21.50 5.43
CA ALA A 41 -3.78 -21.16 4.04
C ALA A 41 -4.67 -22.02 3.12
N GLU A 42 -5.08 -21.45 2.00
CA GLU A 42 -5.74 -22.19 0.93
C GLU A 42 -4.69 -22.73 -0.05
N GLN A 43 -4.89 -23.93 -0.58
CA GLN A 43 -4.00 -24.45 -1.63
C GLN A 43 -4.31 -23.71 -2.95
N ALA A 44 -3.29 -23.09 -3.55
CA ALA A 44 -3.43 -22.40 -4.82
C ALA A 44 -3.71 -23.39 -5.97
N GLY A 45 -4.34 -22.92 -7.04
CA GLY A 45 -4.70 -23.76 -8.20
C GLY A 45 -3.52 -24.46 -8.89
N ASN A 46 -2.30 -23.94 -8.70
CA ASN A 46 -1.06 -24.55 -9.19
C ASN A 46 -0.59 -25.77 -8.35
N LYS A 47 -1.28 -26.09 -7.24
CA LYS A 47 -1.02 -27.16 -6.27
C LYS A 47 0.34 -27.14 -5.57
N LYS A 48 1.21 -26.17 -5.88
CA LYS A 48 2.55 -26.05 -5.31
C LYS A 48 2.60 -25.01 -4.20
N ASP A 49 1.80 -23.96 -4.33
CA ASP A 49 1.81 -22.84 -3.41
C ASP A 49 0.54 -22.80 -2.58
N TYR A 50 0.61 -22.05 -1.50
CA TYR A 50 -0.51 -21.74 -0.63
C TYR A 50 -0.73 -20.24 -0.62
N VAL A 51 -1.98 -19.82 -0.52
CA VAL A 51 -2.36 -18.40 -0.46
C VAL A 51 -3.01 -18.10 0.90
N TYR A 52 -2.59 -16.98 1.48
CA TYR A 52 -3.26 -16.36 2.62
C TYR A 52 -4.01 -15.13 2.16
N ASN A 53 -5.19 -14.90 2.72
CA ASN A 53 -5.96 -13.66 2.62
C ASN A 53 -6.24 -13.19 4.04
N VAL A 54 -5.42 -12.29 4.57
CA VAL A 54 -5.45 -11.89 5.98
C VAL A 54 -5.44 -10.38 6.12
N GLU A 55 -5.98 -9.86 7.21
CA GLU A 55 -5.83 -8.44 7.55
C GLU A 55 -4.37 -8.17 7.95
N GLY A 56 -3.75 -7.21 7.27
CA GLY A 56 -2.45 -6.68 7.60
C GLY A 56 -2.52 -5.21 7.97
N ILE A 57 -1.50 -4.76 8.67
CA ILE A 57 -1.35 -3.38 9.13
C ILE A 57 -0.04 -2.83 8.58
N ASN A 58 -0.06 -1.66 7.94
CA ASN A 58 1.16 -1.01 7.49
C ASN A 58 1.80 -0.18 8.61
N GLU A 59 2.96 0.43 8.35
CA GLU A 59 3.70 1.23 9.36
C GLU A 59 2.94 2.45 9.88
N ASP A 60 1.94 2.93 9.14
CA ASP A 60 1.07 4.04 9.54
C ASP A 60 -0.13 3.58 10.38
N GLY A 61 -0.26 2.27 10.65
CA GLY A 61 -1.42 1.70 11.34
C GLY A 61 -2.65 1.50 10.44
N LYS A 62 -2.52 1.64 9.12
CA LYS A 62 -3.62 1.39 8.18
C LYS A 62 -3.81 -0.10 7.95
N LYS A 63 -5.04 -0.55 8.19
CA LYS A 63 -5.48 -1.92 7.98
C LYS A 63 -5.90 -2.17 6.53
N LYS A 64 -5.53 -3.32 5.97
CA LYS A 64 -5.96 -3.76 4.65
C LYS A 64 -5.91 -5.29 4.57
N VAL A 65 -6.84 -5.90 3.85
CA VAL A 65 -6.69 -7.31 3.47
C VAL A 65 -5.55 -7.43 2.46
N VAL A 66 -4.58 -8.28 2.79
CA VAL A 66 -3.44 -8.59 1.93
C VAL A 66 -3.47 -10.07 1.55
N SER A 67 -3.15 -10.32 0.28
CA SER A 67 -3.07 -11.65 -0.30
C SER A 67 -1.62 -11.95 -0.65
N PHE A 68 -1.07 -13.06 -0.17
CA PHE A 68 0.31 -13.45 -0.49
C PHE A 68 0.46 -14.96 -0.57
N PHE A 69 1.45 -15.39 -1.37
CA PHE A 69 1.75 -16.79 -1.60
C PHE A 69 2.95 -17.26 -0.77
N VAL A 70 2.90 -18.51 -0.32
CA VAL A 70 3.99 -19.19 0.37
C VAL A 70 4.12 -20.63 -0.14
N ASP A 71 5.35 -21.16 -0.15
CA ASP A 71 5.61 -22.53 -0.57
C ASP A 71 5.07 -23.57 0.44
N LYS A 72 4.96 -23.18 1.71
CA LYS A 72 4.45 -24.00 2.82
C LYS A 72 3.62 -23.16 3.78
N PRO A 73 2.52 -23.67 4.34
CA PRO A 73 1.72 -22.95 5.33
C PRO A 73 2.56 -22.57 6.55
N CYS A 74 2.34 -21.35 7.04
CA CYS A 74 2.94 -20.86 8.28
C CYS A 74 2.18 -21.41 9.49
N GLN A 75 2.86 -21.48 10.64
CA GLN A 75 2.21 -21.77 11.91
C GLN A 75 1.34 -20.60 12.35
N GLU A 76 0.24 -20.88 13.05
CA GLU A 76 -0.60 -19.85 13.65
C GLU A 76 0.21 -19.00 14.64
N GLY A 77 -0.03 -17.70 14.66
CA GLY A 77 0.73 -16.72 15.44
C GLY A 77 2.01 -16.22 14.77
N THR A 78 2.47 -16.83 13.67
CA THR A 78 3.67 -16.37 12.93
C THR A 78 3.49 -14.95 12.42
N LEU A 79 4.51 -14.12 12.57
CA LEU A 79 4.54 -12.77 12.02
C LEU A 79 5.19 -12.77 10.64
N VAL A 80 4.57 -12.09 9.68
CA VAL A 80 5.05 -12.03 8.30
C VAL A 80 5.04 -10.58 7.81
N ARG A 81 6.15 -10.14 7.22
CA ARG A 81 6.24 -8.92 6.45
C ARG A 81 5.92 -9.22 4.99
N VAL A 82 4.98 -8.48 4.45
CA VAL A 82 4.39 -8.67 3.12
C VAL A 82 4.73 -7.43 2.29
N PRO A 83 5.80 -7.48 1.47
CA PRO A 83 6.26 -6.29 0.77
C PRO A 83 5.36 -5.93 -0.41
N ARG A 84 5.09 -4.63 -0.59
CA ARG A 84 4.36 -4.12 -1.75
C ARG A 84 5.33 -3.78 -2.89
N ARG A 85 4.95 -4.10 -4.13
CA ARG A 85 5.62 -3.59 -5.33
C ARG A 85 4.63 -2.79 -6.18
N TYR A 86 5.18 -1.82 -6.93
CA TYR A 86 4.42 -0.91 -7.78
C TYR A 86 3.60 -1.60 -8.89
N ASP A 87 3.95 -2.83 -9.27
CA ASP A 87 3.29 -3.61 -10.32
C ASP A 87 2.07 -4.40 -9.83
N GLY A 88 1.66 -4.21 -8.57
CA GLY A 88 0.55 -4.94 -7.95
C GLY A 88 0.93 -6.35 -7.50
N TYR A 89 2.16 -6.81 -7.79
CA TYR A 89 2.67 -8.06 -7.23
C TYR A 89 3.15 -7.82 -5.81
N THR A 90 2.69 -8.66 -4.90
CA THR A 90 3.20 -8.66 -3.54
C THR A 90 4.56 -9.35 -3.59
N GLY A 91 5.63 -8.65 -3.22
CA GLY A 91 6.97 -9.25 -3.23
C GLY A 91 7.05 -10.46 -2.30
N LYS A 92 8.21 -11.15 -2.29
CA LYS A 92 8.36 -12.37 -1.48
C LYS A 92 8.11 -12.06 0.00
N PRO A 93 7.10 -12.67 0.64
CA PRO A 93 6.83 -12.47 2.06
C PRO A 93 8.00 -13.02 2.88
N ASN A 94 8.27 -12.38 4.01
CA ASN A 94 9.34 -12.77 4.92
C ASN A 94 8.79 -12.98 6.33
N VAL A 95 9.11 -14.12 6.95
CA VAL A 95 8.81 -14.34 8.36
C VAL A 95 9.72 -13.43 9.19
N ILE A 96 9.14 -12.73 10.14
CA ILE A 96 9.85 -11.79 11.02
C ILE A 96 9.58 -12.14 12.47
N LYS A 97 10.35 -11.56 13.38
CA LYS A 97 10.09 -11.66 14.82
C LYS A 97 9.36 -10.41 15.33
N ALA A 98 8.87 -10.52 16.57
CA ALA A 98 8.32 -9.44 17.36
C ALA A 98 9.22 -8.19 17.41
N GLU A 99 10.53 -8.41 17.61
CA GLU A 99 11.55 -7.37 17.71
C GLU A 99 11.71 -6.56 16.42
N ASP A 100 11.41 -7.17 15.27
CA ASP A 100 11.51 -6.55 13.95
C ASP A 100 10.26 -5.76 13.57
N LEU A 101 9.18 -5.82 14.37
CA LEU A 101 8.02 -4.99 14.11
C LEU A 101 8.32 -3.51 14.34
N PRO A 102 7.75 -2.62 13.52
CA PRO A 102 7.74 -1.19 13.82
C PRO A 102 7.20 -0.94 15.23
N GLU A 103 7.87 -0.09 16.01
CA GLU A 103 7.51 0.21 17.41
C GLU A 103 6.02 0.55 17.57
N LYS A 104 5.46 1.31 16.62
CA LYS A 104 4.05 1.71 16.62
C LYS A 104 3.06 0.54 16.53
N LEU A 105 3.50 -0.60 15.99
CA LEU A 105 2.67 -1.78 15.78
C LEU A 105 2.80 -2.80 16.90
N LYS A 106 3.85 -2.74 17.73
CA LYS A 106 4.08 -3.71 18.82
C LYS A 106 2.94 -3.77 19.82
N GLU A 107 2.23 -2.66 20.03
CA GLU A 107 1.05 -2.61 20.91
C GLU A 107 -0.22 -3.19 20.25
N GLN A 108 -0.29 -3.17 18.91
CA GLN A 108 -1.48 -3.62 18.16
C GLN A 108 -1.49 -5.12 17.90
N PHE A 109 -0.31 -5.69 17.67
CA PHE A 109 -0.12 -7.13 17.70
C PHE A 109 0.02 -7.49 19.18
N HIS A 110 -1.05 -7.98 19.81
CA HIS A 110 -1.04 -8.39 21.22
C HIS A 110 -0.03 -9.53 21.45
N MET A 111 1.25 -9.17 21.58
CA MET A 111 2.30 -10.12 21.89
C MET A 111 2.27 -10.33 23.37
N GLU A 112 1.62 -11.41 23.80
CA GLU A 112 1.73 -11.85 25.18
C GLU A 112 3.23 -12.05 25.49
N LYS A 113 3.69 -11.39 26.56
CA LYS A 113 5.06 -11.47 27.08
C LYS A 113 5.38 -12.85 27.63
#